data_AF-A0A835YFJ8-F1
#
_entry.id   AF-A0A835YFJ8-F1
#
_cell.length_a   1.000
_cell.length_b   1.000
_cell.length_c   1.000
_cell.angle_alpha   90.00
_cell.angle_beta   90.00
_cell.angle_gamma   90.00
#
_symmetry.space_group_name_H-M   'P 1'
#
loop_
_entity.id
_entity.type
_entity.pdbx_description
1 polymer ?
#
loop_
_entity_poly.entity_id
_entity_poly.type
_entity_poly.pdbx_seq_one_letter_code
_entity_poly.pdbx_strand_id
1 'polypeptide(L)'
;MLRLLIIAAIAAVAAAQSPPVGAAIPNPELAFPYASCIRPLSTSTYSASPTVSTVMTPAGEKTCWTLRFRTSQCTKPNADINGKNPKCCEQTFHKFEMNIKYECIPPGTAGRPFPATATFKDVPTKGVFSRQFQQTRGVTIFVSSLDTLGTAVEGTQFCLTLNKDSPCPTLATLIPEFPKWSVALWDPNHNCCPVSNGTNPSPPPSRPPRSPRLPPPPAGCETCYEFKVEPTRNGQPGLDWFENPDHCAMAKKSWEDNYLSRPDVNSVITGFTTFTCVGDVARVCGSYDSSQAGDTIAAISELWQILLQDAFNFTSECTAPLKGYNIILEGTNPICGYVNNFFDCKFPPPPFPNCGPCNVNPDSTPFALDQILTTMPATPASTYYCVQVKTQVANPNNNGLYPKYCAKLSALYKVEFWLSWDRRWDIKSIAILDSDSSMPRKIAATWGPKADNTLRVTPLRWGVPYVQDSDPKICFEVLNSVGTIFDLTPRPEEQLLYYVLFDDKQRCCPQSSVTAEE
;
A
#
# COMPACT_ATOMS: atom_id res chain seq x y z
N MET A 1 1.85 59.95 35.35
CA MET A 1 1.25 59.11 36.41
C MET A 1 0.02 58.42 35.85
N LEU A 2 0.12 57.15 35.47
CA LEU A 2 -0.80 56.06 35.84
C LEU A 2 -0.33 54.82 35.07
N ARG A 3 0.03 53.78 35.83
CA ARG A 3 0.45 52.47 35.35
C ARG A 3 -0.79 51.65 34.97
N LEU A 4 -0.72 50.86 33.91
CA LEU A 4 -1.38 49.55 33.87
C LEU A 4 -0.65 48.61 32.90
N LEU A 5 -0.22 47.48 33.48
CA LEU A 5 0.34 46.29 32.83
C LEU A 5 -0.74 45.54 32.02
N ILE A 6 -0.33 44.75 31.01
CA ILE A 6 -0.51 43.28 30.92
C ILE A 6 -0.07 42.74 29.52
N ILE A 7 1.03 41.96 29.54
CA ILE A 7 1.30 40.61 28.98
C ILE A 7 0.86 40.17 27.55
N ALA A 8 1.81 39.46 26.89
CA ALA A 8 1.74 38.51 25.75
C ALA A 8 1.66 39.11 24.32
N ALA A 9 2.29 38.55 23.28
CA ALA A 9 2.77 37.19 23.01
C ALA A 9 3.96 37.22 22.02
N ILE A 10 4.95 36.33 22.19
CA ILE A 10 5.97 36.06 21.18
C ILE A 10 5.37 35.04 20.19
N ALA A 11 5.11 35.48 18.96
CA ALA A 11 4.72 34.59 17.87
C ALA A 11 5.99 33.94 17.29
N ALA A 12 6.16 32.63 17.51
CA ALA A 12 7.14 31.82 16.81
C ALA A 12 6.63 31.55 15.38
N VAL A 13 7.39 31.97 14.38
CA VAL A 13 7.16 31.62 12.98
C VAL A 13 7.64 30.19 12.77
N ALA A 14 6.72 29.23 12.76
CA ALA A 14 7.00 27.86 12.33
C ALA A 14 6.97 27.83 10.79
N ALA A 15 8.16 27.83 10.17
CA ALA A 15 8.30 27.46 8.77
C ALA A 15 8.08 25.94 8.67
N ALA A 16 6.96 25.53 8.08
CA ALA A 16 6.71 24.14 7.71
C ALA A 16 7.63 23.78 6.54
N GLN A 17 8.72 23.07 6.81
CA GLN A 17 9.49 22.39 5.76
C GLN A 17 8.80 21.06 5.46
N SER A 18 8.52 20.83 4.19
CA SER A 18 8.04 19.56 3.67
C SER A 18 9.01 18.42 4.02
N PRO A 19 8.50 17.20 4.29
CA PRO A 19 9.36 16.05 4.56
C PRO A 19 10.22 15.72 3.32
N PRO A 20 11.48 15.25 3.51
CA PRO A 20 12.34 14.87 2.39
C PRO A 20 11.76 13.66 1.66
N VAL A 21 11.68 13.80 0.34
CA VAL A 21 11.33 12.77 -0.65
C VAL A 21 12.33 11.62 -0.57
N GLY A 22 11.85 10.37 -0.49
CA GLY A 22 12.69 9.18 -0.73
C GLY A 22 12.66 8.04 0.30
N ALA A 23 11.63 7.91 1.14
CA ALA A 23 11.45 6.70 1.95
C ALA A 23 10.44 5.75 1.26
N ALA A 24 10.94 4.67 0.66
CA ALA A 24 10.11 3.61 0.10
C ALA A 24 9.10 3.09 1.15
N ILE A 25 7.82 3.10 0.79
CA ILE A 25 6.76 2.50 1.61
C ILE A 25 6.98 0.97 1.59
N PRO A 26 7.15 0.30 2.74
CA PRO A 26 7.38 -1.12 2.73
C PRO A 26 6.08 -1.87 2.42
N ASN A 27 6.19 -2.90 1.58
CA ASN A 27 5.14 -3.86 1.25
C ASN A 27 4.41 -4.37 2.53
N PRO A 28 3.09 -4.16 2.68
CA PRO A 28 2.36 -4.51 3.90
C PRO A 28 2.16 -6.03 4.10
N GLU A 29 2.42 -6.88 3.11
CA GLU A 29 2.38 -8.35 3.29
C GLU A 29 3.67 -8.92 3.87
N LEU A 30 4.81 -8.25 3.66
CA LEU A 30 6.10 -8.60 4.27
C LEU A 30 6.37 -7.85 5.59
N ALA A 31 5.38 -7.12 6.09
CA ALA A 31 5.52 -6.39 7.34
C ALA A 31 5.66 -7.41 8.48
N PHE A 32 6.90 -7.60 8.95
CA PHE A 32 7.15 -8.07 10.30
C PHE A 32 6.11 -7.39 11.21
N PRO A 33 5.36 -8.11 12.07
CA PRO A 33 3.99 -7.74 12.49
C PRO A 33 3.85 -6.40 13.25
N TYR A 34 4.94 -5.66 13.37
CA TYR A 34 5.05 -4.29 13.79
C TYR A 34 5.31 -3.38 12.57
N ALA A 35 4.30 -2.61 12.16
CA ALA A 35 4.47 -1.56 11.14
C ALA A 35 5.56 -0.51 11.50
N SER A 36 5.94 -0.41 12.79
CA SER A 36 7.01 0.47 13.29
C SER A 36 8.42 -0.14 13.22
N CYS A 37 8.55 -1.41 12.83
CA CYS A 37 9.79 -2.18 12.81
C CYS A 37 10.32 -2.33 11.39
N ILE A 38 10.19 -1.30 10.56
CA ILE A 38 10.68 -1.32 9.18
C ILE A 38 11.81 -0.32 9.09
N ARG A 39 13.00 -0.77 9.47
CA ARG A 39 14.24 0.01 9.34
C ARG A 39 15.10 -0.63 8.26
N PRO A 40 15.68 0.16 7.34
CA PRO A 40 16.60 -0.36 6.35
C PRO A 40 17.88 -0.88 7.03
N LEU A 41 18.50 -1.91 6.45
CA LEU A 41 19.75 -2.50 6.94
C LEU A 41 20.88 -1.48 7.10
N SER A 42 20.83 -0.37 6.35
CA SER A 42 21.76 0.78 6.41
C SER A 42 21.57 1.69 7.63
N THR A 43 20.84 1.24 8.67
CA THR A 43 20.62 2.01 9.90
C THR A 43 20.85 1.20 11.18
N SER A 44 21.60 0.10 11.11
CA SER A 44 21.93 -0.73 12.27
C SER A 44 23.26 -1.42 12.13
N THR A 45 23.93 -1.61 13.26
CA THR A 45 25.20 -2.32 13.33
C THR A 45 25.01 -3.84 13.26
N TYR A 46 23.81 -4.35 13.57
CA TYR A 46 23.51 -5.78 13.69
C TYR A 46 22.49 -6.23 12.63
N SER A 47 22.72 -7.41 12.06
CA SER A 47 21.75 -8.10 11.21
C SER A 47 21.91 -9.63 11.32
N ALA A 48 20.93 -10.39 10.84
CA ALA A 48 21.11 -11.82 10.58
C ALA A 48 21.55 -12.04 9.12
N SER A 49 22.32 -13.10 8.87
CA SER A 49 22.68 -13.55 7.52
C SER A 49 21.43 -14.04 6.79
N PRO A 50 21.24 -13.74 5.49
CA PRO A 50 20.08 -14.18 4.71
C PRO A 50 20.06 -15.70 4.47
N THR A 51 21.14 -16.40 4.82
CA THR A 51 21.25 -17.85 4.77
C THR A 51 21.20 -18.44 6.18
N VAL A 52 20.44 -19.52 6.32
CA VAL A 52 20.38 -20.32 7.55
C VAL A 52 20.98 -21.69 7.31
N SER A 53 21.42 -22.35 8.38
CA SER A 53 21.75 -23.77 8.36
C SER A 53 20.71 -24.55 9.15
N THR A 54 20.18 -25.62 8.56
CA THR A 54 19.17 -26.46 9.20
C THR A 54 19.68 -27.89 9.31
N VAL A 55 19.54 -28.49 10.49
CA VAL A 55 19.93 -29.87 10.77
C VAL A 55 18.85 -30.57 11.60
N MET A 56 18.61 -31.85 11.32
CA MET A 56 17.68 -32.66 12.11
C MET A 56 18.40 -33.25 13.32
N THR A 57 17.86 -33.06 14.52
CA THR A 57 18.42 -33.59 15.78
C THR A 57 17.44 -34.58 16.44
N PRO A 58 17.88 -35.34 17.46
CA PRO A 58 16.95 -36.15 18.25
C PRO A 58 15.80 -35.34 18.87
N ALA A 59 16.05 -34.09 19.24
CA ALA A 59 15.05 -33.18 19.82
C ALA A 59 14.11 -32.53 18.77
N GLY A 60 14.49 -32.55 17.49
CA GLY A 60 13.74 -31.94 16.38
C GLY A 60 14.63 -31.11 15.47
N GLU A 61 14.02 -30.27 14.63
CA GLU A 61 14.76 -29.48 13.64
C GLU A 61 15.46 -28.29 14.31
N LYS A 62 16.79 -28.21 14.16
CA LYS A 62 17.62 -27.08 14.61
C LYS A 62 17.97 -26.21 13.42
N THR A 63 17.50 -24.96 13.44
CA THR A 63 17.83 -23.93 12.44
C THR A 63 18.70 -22.86 13.10
N CYS A 64 19.80 -22.47 12.46
CA CYS A 64 20.73 -21.46 12.96
C CYS A 64 20.88 -20.29 12.00
N TRP A 65 20.81 -19.08 12.54
CA TRP A 65 21.10 -17.81 11.89
C TRP A 65 22.48 -17.33 12.32
N THR A 66 23.33 -17.02 11.34
CA THR A 66 24.61 -16.37 11.60
C THR A 66 24.38 -14.87 11.75
N LEU A 67 24.78 -14.28 12.87
CA LEU A 67 24.67 -12.85 13.10
C LEU A 67 25.87 -12.12 12.51
N ARG A 68 25.60 -10.91 11.99
CA ARG A 68 26.58 -10.01 11.40
C ARG A 68 26.64 -8.71 12.20
N PHE A 69 27.83 -8.15 12.28
CA PHE A 69 28.19 -6.89 12.88
C PHE A 69 28.95 -6.03 11.87
N ARG A 70 28.36 -4.91 11.44
CA ARG A 70 28.98 -3.99 10.50
C ARG A 70 28.73 -2.55 10.90
N THR A 71 29.76 -1.88 11.44
CA THR A 71 29.70 -0.44 11.75
C THR A 71 29.56 0.43 10.51
N SER A 72 30.01 -0.06 9.36
CA SER A 72 29.82 0.61 8.07
C SER A 72 28.35 0.72 7.65
N GLN A 73 27.44 -0.06 8.25
CA GLN A 73 26.00 0.06 8.03
C GLN A 73 25.37 1.19 8.85
N CYS A 74 26.16 1.89 9.68
CA CYS A 74 25.73 3.05 10.45
C CYS A 74 26.38 4.33 9.91
N THR A 75 26.31 4.52 8.58
CA THR A 75 26.71 5.78 7.96
C THR A 75 25.75 6.92 8.37
N LYS A 76 26.31 8.11 8.61
CA LYS A 76 25.60 9.31 9.09
C LYS A 76 24.52 9.96 8.20
N PRO A 77 24.19 9.58 6.94
CA PRO A 77 23.18 10.33 6.18
C PRO A 77 21.78 10.35 6.81
N ASN A 78 21.48 9.43 7.73
CA ASN A 78 20.16 9.25 8.34
C ASN A 78 20.15 9.49 9.86
N ALA A 79 20.98 10.40 10.37
CA ALA A 79 20.70 10.95 11.71
C ALA A 79 19.28 11.54 11.68
N ASP A 80 18.50 11.36 12.75
CA ASP A 80 17.20 12.03 12.80
C ASP A 80 17.40 13.55 12.70
N ILE A 81 16.32 14.32 12.44
CA ILE A 81 16.37 15.79 12.34
C ILE A 81 17.01 16.48 13.57
N ASN A 82 17.28 15.74 14.65
CA ASN A 82 17.92 16.22 15.88
C ASN A 82 19.40 15.78 16.00
N GLY A 83 20.01 15.22 14.95
CA GLY A 83 21.40 14.80 14.96
C GLY A 83 21.68 13.56 15.82
N LYS A 84 20.64 12.82 16.23
CA LYS A 84 20.79 11.61 17.03
C LYS A 84 21.10 10.42 16.10
N ASN A 85 22.11 9.64 16.47
CA ASN A 85 22.48 8.45 15.71
C ASN A 85 21.26 7.51 15.58
N PRO A 86 21.09 6.82 14.43
CA PRO A 86 19.98 5.89 14.23
C PRO A 86 19.89 4.89 15.38
N LYS A 87 18.68 4.64 15.88
CA LYS A 87 18.41 3.60 16.88
C LYS A 87 19.03 2.27 16.39
N CYS A 88 19.68 1.52 17.29
CA CYS A 88 20.48 0.30 17.01
C CYS A 88 21.90 0.47 16.42
N CYS A 89 22.41 1.69 16.27
CA CYS A 89 23.82 1.90 15.89
C CYS A 89 24.81 1.94 17.07
N GLU A 90 24.35 2.32 18.27
CA GLU A 90 25.19 2.51 19.47
C GLU A 90 24.87 1.55 20.61
N GLN A 91 23.86 0.71 20.43
CA GLN A 91 23.28 -0.10 21.51
C GLN A 91 23.60 -1.58 21.31
N THR A 92 23.56 -2.36 22.39
CA THR A 92 23.67 -3.82 22.30
C THR A 92 22.47 -4.43 21.60
N PHE A 93 22.62 -5.69 21.21
CA PHE A 93 21.51 -6.55 20.85
C PHE A 93 21.10 -7.36 22.08
N HIS A 94 19.80 -7.38 22.41
CA HIS A 94 19.28 -8.06 23.61
C HIS A 94 18.13 -9.04 23.36
N LYS A 95 17.46 -8.97 22.20
CA LYS A 95 16.28 -9.80 21.90
C LYS A 95 16.17 -10.14 20.41
N PHE A 96 16.03 -11.43 20.10
CA PHE A 96 15.71 -11.98 18.78
C PHE A 96 14.20 -12.19 18.67
N GLU A 97 13.61 -11.89 17.52
CA GLU A 97 12.18 -12.09 17.29
C GLU A 97 11.91 -12.55 15.85
N MET A 98 10.93 -13.42 15.66
CA MET A 98 10.60 -14.04 14.37
C MET A 98 9.09 -14.11 14.17
N ASN A 99 8.63 -13.82 12.96
CA ASN A 99 7.22 -13.97 12.57
C ASN A 99 6.90 -15.45 12.28
N ILE A 100 5.77 -15.93 12.78
CA ILE A 100 5.35 -17.34 12.65
C ILE A 100 3.85 -17.44 12.30
N LYS A 101 3.43 -18.61 11.82
CA LYS A 101 2.01 -18.89 11.54
C LYS A 101 1.17 -18.92 12.81
N TYR A 102 -0.07 -18.45 12.70
CA TYR A 102 -1.00 -18.40 13.83
C TYR A 102 -1.33 -19.80 14.37
N GLU A 103 -1.50 -20.81 13.50
CA GLU A 103 -1.78 -22.19 13.92
C GLU A 103 -0.64 -22.84 14.73
N CYS A 104 0.57 -22.28 14.70
CA CYS A 104 1.70 -22.84 15.45
C CYS A 104 1.66 -22.54 16.95
N ILE A 105 0.79 -21.63 17.41
CA ILE A 105 0.64 -21.38 18.84
C ILE A 105 -0.37 -22.36 19.45
N PRO A 106 0.02 -23.15 20.47
CA PRO A 106 -0.94 -23.96 21.19
C PRO A 106 -2.05 -23.09 21.82
N PRO A 107 -3.33 -23.50 21.78
CA PRO A 107 -4.44 -22.73 22.35
C PRO A 107 -4.17 -22.31 23.81
N GLY A 108 -4.41 -21.04 24.14
CA GLY A 108 -4.26 -20.52 25.51
C GLY A 108 -2.83 -20.24 25.98
N THR A 109 -1.85 -20.14 25.06
CA THR A 109 -0.42 -19.97 25.40
C THR A 109 0.19 -18.60 25.10
N ALA A 110 -0.60 -17.56 24.81
CA ALA A 110 -0.05 -16.20 24.67
C ALA A 110 0.69 -15.79 25.95
N GLY A 111 2.01 -15.52 25.84
CA GLY A 111 2.88 -15.23 26.99
C GLY A 111 3.40 -16.45 27.77
N ARG A 112 3.15 -17.68 27.30
CA ARG A 112 3.74 -18.91 27.85
C ARG A 112 4.95 -19.38 27.02
N PRO A 113 5.76 -20.32 27.53
CA PRO A 113 6.84 -20.92 26.75
C PRO A 113 6.29 -21.57 25.48
N PHE A 114 6.87 -21.21 24.34
CA PHE A 114 6.64 -21.86 23.06
C PHE A 114 7.39 -23.22 23.05
N PRO A 115 6.87 -24.29 22.41
CA PRO A 115 7.50 -25.62 22.39
C PRO A 115 8.75 -25.68 21.48
N ALA A 116 9.72 -24.83 21.80
CA ALA A 116 11.03 -24.77 21.17
C ALA A 116 12.09 -24.41 22.21
N THR A 117 13.34 -24.76 21.92
CA THR A 117 14.50 -24.29 22.67
C THR A 117 15.36 -23.42 21.78
N ALA A 118 16.10 -22.49 22.38
CA ALA A 118 17.04 -21.67 21.63
C ALA A 118 18.40 -21.61 22.31
N THR A 119 19.45 -21.58 21.50
CA THR A 119 20.83 -21.39 21.94
C THR A 119 21.41 -20.14 21.27
N PHE A 120 22.26 -19.42 21.98
CA PHE A 120 23.03 -18.33 21.44
C PHE A 120 24.49 -18.52 21.80
N LYS A 121 25.38 -18.53 20.79
CA LYS A 121 26.78 -18.96 20.96
C LYS A 121 26.90 -20.34 21.62
N ASP A 122 26.01 -21.25 21.21
CA ASP A 122 25.85 -22.61 21.78
C ASP A 122 25.48 -22.67 23.28
N VAL A 123 25.18 -21.53 23.91
CA VAL A 123 24.68 -21.47 25.28
C VAL A 123 23.14 -21.48 25.27
N PRO A 124 22.48 -22.36 26.04
CA PRO A 124 21.02 -22.34 26.19
C PRO A 124 20.51 -20.98 26.68
N THR A 125 19.45 -20.49 26.04
CA THR A 125 18.78 -19.24 26.42
C THR A 125 17.74 -19.48 27.52
N LYS A 126 17.17 -18.41 28.09
CA LYS A 126 16.13 -18.49 29.15
C LYS A 126 14.78 -19.08 28.67
N GLY A 127 14.63 -19.34 27.38
CA GLY A 127 13.43 -19.91 26.78
C GLY A 127 12.96 -19.16 25.55
N VAL A 128 12.03 -19.79 24.83
CA VAL A 128 11.35 -19.21 23.66
C VAL A 128 9.91 -18.91 24.08
N PHE A 129 9.43 -17.71 23.80
CA PHE A 129 8.09 -17.26 24.19
C PHE A 129 7.32 -16.81 22.96
N SER A 130 5.99 -17.00 22.97
CA SER A 130 5.12 -16.52 21.90
C SER A 130 4.31 -15.29 22.33
N ARG A 131 3.97 -14.45 21.35
CA ARG A 131 3.09 -13.29 21.54
C ARG A 131 2.12 -13.19 20.36
N GLN A 132 0.85 -12.93 20.68
CA GLN A 132 -0.20 -12.66 19.69
C GLN A 132 -0.48 -11.17 19.62
N PHE A 133 -0.68 -10.65 18.41
CA PHE A 133 -1.07 -9.27 18.17
C PHE A 133 -2.52 -9.21 17.72
N GLN A 134 -3.40 -8.67 18.57
CA GLN A 134 -4.84 -8.61 18.31
C GLN A 134 -5.20 -7.78 17.06
N GLN A 135 -4.36 -6.83 16.66
CA GLN A 135 -4.66 -5.89 15.57
C GLN A 135 -4.28 -6.40 14.19
N THR A 136 -3.27 -7.27 14.06
CA THR A 136 -2.72 -7.70 12.76
C THR A 136 -2.89 -9.20 12.49
N ARG A 137 -3.47 -9.97 13.42
CA ARG A 137 -3.43 -11.44 13.44
C ARG A 137 -2.01 -12.03 13.38
N GLY A 138 -0.98 -11.19 13.48
CA GLY A 138 0.42 -11.59 13.47
C GLY A 138 0.81 -12.27 14.78
N VAL A 139 1.75 -13.21 14.67
CA VAL A 139 2.29 -13.94 15.80
C VAL A 139 3.79 -13.95 15.73
N THR A 140 4.44 -13.67 16.85
CA THR A 140 5.89 -13.81 16.95
C THR A 140 6.30 -14.80 18.01
N ILE A 141 7.46 -15.42 17.77
CA ILE A 141 8.28 -15.98 18.86
C ILE A 141 9.43 -15.02 19.14
N PHE A 142 9.80 -14.90 20.42
CA PHE A 142 10.92 -14.08 20.84
C PHE A 142 11.80 -14.78 21.87
N VAL A 143 13.08 -14.43 21.87
CA VAL A 143 14.09 -14.85 22.83
C VAL A 143 14.80 -13.60 23.33
N SER A 144 14.85 -13.41 24.65
CA SER A 144 15.40 -12.22 25.30
C SER A 144 16.66 -12.53 26.10
N SER A 145 17.31 -11.50 26.65
CA SER A 145 18.56 -11.60 27.42
C SER A 145 19.74 -12.18 26.62
N LEU A 146 19.89 -11.76 25.36
CA LEU A 146 21.00 -12.17 24.49
C LEU A 146 22.29 -11.34 24.71
N ASP A 147 22.22 -10.36 25.63
CA ASP A 147 23.27 -9.54 26.26
C ASP A 147 24.69 -9.65 25.67
N THR A 148 24.87 -9.20 24.43
CA THR A 148 26.18 -9.19 23.77
C THR A 148 26.51 -7.86 23.10
N LEU A 149 27.81 -7.54 23.10
CA LEU A 149 28.38 -6.25 22.73
C LEU A 149 29.28 -6.36 21.50
N GLY A 150 29.13 -5.38 20.60
CA GLY A 150 30.11 -5.04 19.58
C GLY A 150 30.48 -6.15 18.58
N THR A 151 31.73 -6.12 18.14
CA THR A 151 32.31 -7.03 17.13
C THR A 151 32.26 -8.51 17.52
N ALA A 152 32.11 -8.82 18.81
CA ALA A 152 32.01 -10.19 19.30
C ALA A 152 30.71 -10.91 18.89
N VAL A 153 29.82 -10.24 18.15
CA VAL A 153 28.62 -10.83 17.53
C VAL A 153 28.90 -11.34 16.12
N GLU A 154 29.92 -10.83 15.42
CA GLU A 154 30.23 -11.24 14.04
C GLU A 154 30.49 -12.74 13.95
N GLY A 155 29.75 -13.42 13.06
CA GLY A 155 29.89 -14.85 12.82
C GLY A 155 29.27 -15.76 13.89
N THR A 156 28.69 -15.18 14.95
CA THR A 156 28.06 -15.96 16.02
C THR A 156 26.70 -16.49 15.60
N GLN A 157 26.26 -17.60 16.19
CA GLN A 157 25.00 -18.24 15.81
C GLN A 157 23.93 -18.09 16.89
N PHE A 158 22.74 -17.72 16.45
CA PHE A 158 21.50 -17.94 17.17
C PHE A 158 20.81 -19.17 16.55
N CYS A 159 20.49 -20.18 17.35
CA CYS A 159 19.83 -21.37 16.86
C CYS A 159 18.51 -21.62 17.58
N LEU A 160 17.48 -21.96 16.82
CA LEU A 160 16.18 -22.39 17.30
C LEU A 160 16.02 -23.89 17.02
N THR A 161 15.67 -24.67 18.04
CA THR A 161 15.34 -26.09 17.91
C THR A 161 13.86 -26.28 18.19
N LEU A 162 13.10 -26.62 17.15
CA LEU A 162 11.66 -26.89 17.24
C LEU A 162 11.43 -28.31 17.75
N ASN A 163 10.57 -28.46 18.76
CA ASN A 163 10.26 -29.79 19.27
C ASN A 163 9.47 -30.59 18.22
N LYS A 164 9.74 -31.90 18.10
CA LYS A 164 9.00 -32.81 17.20
C LYS A 164 7.50 -32.87 17.52
N ASP A 165 7.15 -32.65 18.78
CA ASP A 165 5.76 -32.66 19.25
C ASP A 165 5.09 -31.27 19.12
N SER A 166 5.80 -30.27 18.57
CA SER A 166 5.24 -28.94 18.27
C SER A 166 4.21 -29.05 17.14
N PRO A 167 3.14 -28.22 17.14
CA PRO A 167 2.23 -28.10 15.99
C PRO A 167 2.97 -27.76 14.68
N CYS A 168 4.12 -27.11 14.79
CA CYS A 168 5.00 -26.76 13.68
C CYS A 168 6.42 -27.24 14.01
N PRO A 169 6.77 -28.50 13.66
CA PRO A 169 8.02 -29.14 14.07
C PRO A 169 9.23 -28.78 13.19
N THR A 170 9.02 -27.99 12.13
CA THR A 170 10.07 -27.55 11.19
C THR A 170 9.94 -26.05 10.91
N LEU A 171 11.01 -25.41 10.49
CA LEU A 171 11.03 -24.02 10.03
C LEU A 171 10.02 -23.81 8.89
N ALA A 172 9.92 -24.80 8.00
CA ALA A 172 8.99 -24.76 6.87
C ALA A 172 7.52 -24.73 7.29
N THR A 173 7.19 -25.44 8.36
CA THR A 173 5.83 -25.45 8.93
C THR A 173 5.60 -24.25 9.86
N LEU A 174 6.66 -23.68 10.42
CA LEU A 174 6.59 -22.56 11.36
C LEU A 174 6.31 -21.21 10.68
N ILE A 175 6.90 -20.95 9.51
CA ILE A 175 6.88 -19.61 8.89
C ILE A 175 5.67 -19.38 7.99
N PRO A 176 5.13 -18.15 7.92
CA PRO A 176 3.96 -17.83 7.10
C PRO A 176 4.18 -18.07 5.60
N GLU A 177 5.34 -17.68 5.07
CA GLU A 177 5.63 -17.64 3.63
C GLU A 177 6.87 -18.46 3.25
N PHE A 178 6.85 -19.77 3.50
CA PHE A 178 7.99 -20.64 3.12
C PHE A 178 8.29 -20.54 1.61
N PRO A 179 9.57 -20.43 1.18
CA PRO A 179 10.82 -20.56 1.95
C PRO A 179 11.35 -19.27 2.60
N LYS A 180 10.61 -18.17 2.51
CA LYS A 180 11.01 -16.86 3.02
C LYS A 180 10.77 -16.77 4.53
N TRP A 181 11.79 -16.34 5.25
CA TRP A 181 11.71 -16.06 6.68
C TRP A 181 12.11 -14.62 6.96
N SER A 182 11.60 -14.08 8.07
CA SER A 182 11.87 -12.72 8.51
C SER A 182 12.11 -12.70 10.02
N VAL A 183 13.22 -12.09 10.43
CA VAL A 183 13.63 -11.97 11.84
C VAL A 183 14.02 -10.54 12.15
N ALA A 184 13.64 -10.06 13.34
CA ALA A 184 14.03 -8.76 13.83
C ALA A 184 14.97 -8.91 15.04
N LEU A 185 15.95 -8.02 15.10
CA LEU A 185 16.82 -7.85 16.25
C LEU A 185 16.39 -6.61 17.03
N TRP A 186 16.62 -6.58 18.34
CA TRP A 186 16.15 -5.47 19.18
C TRP A 186 17.22 -5.01 20.17
N ASP A 187 17.27 -3.70 20.42
CA ASP A 187 18.15 -3.08 21.42
C ASP A 187 17.53 -3.11 22.83
N PRO A 188 18.30 -2.95 23.93
CA PRO A 188 17.79 -2.98 25.31
C PRO A 188 16.64 -2.02 25.62
N ASN A 189 16.51 -0.95 24.84
CA ASN A 189 15.43 0.02 24.98
C ASN A 189 14.16 -0.42 24.21
N HIS A 190 14.13 -1.67 23.75
CA HIS A 190 13.07 -2.25 22.94
C HIS A 190 12.83 -1.51 21.62
N ASN A 191 13.86 -0.86 21.07
CA ASN A 191 13.80 -0.37 19.71
C ASN A 191 14.11 -1.52 18.75
N CYS A 192 13.28 -1.66 17.74
CA CYS A 192 13.52 -2.59 16.65
C CYS A 192 14.69 -2.11 15.78
N CYS A 193 15.61 -3.04 15.54
CA CYS A 193 16.69 -2.96 14.55
C CYS A 193 16.20 -3.59 13.23
N PRO A 194 16.88 -3.45 12.08
CA PRO A 194 16.33 -3.81 10.79
C PRO A 194 15.93 -5.29 10.75
N VAL A 195 14.82 -5.54 10.05
CA VAL A 195 14.34 -6.88 9.78
C VAL A 195 15.28 -7.51 8.76
N SER A 196 15.86 -8.64 9.12
CA SER A 196 16.65 -9.47 8.22
C SER A 196 15.73 -10.49 7.58
N ASN A 197 15.78 -10.59 6.26
CA ASN A 197 15.02 -11.55 5.47
C ASN A 197 15.99 -12.55 4.82
N GLY A 198 15.50 -13.76 4.56
CA GLY A 198 16.29 -14.78 3.89
C GLY A 198 15.46 -15.96 3.41
N THR A 199 16.14 -16.92 2.80
CA THR A 199 15.55 -18.16 2.32
C THR A 199 16.24 -19.36 2.98
N ASN A 200 15.49 -20.44 3.21
CA ASN A 200 16.09 -21.68 3.68
C ASN A 200 16.81 -22.38 2.50
N PRO A 201 18.06 -22.85 2.63
CA PRO A 201 18.67 -23.69 1.60
C PRO A 201 17.81 -24.91 1.30
N SER A 202 17.56 -25.16 0.01
CA SER A 202 16.92 -26.39 -0.46
C SER A 202 17.68 -27.62 0.07
N PRO A 203 16.98 -28.70 0.48
CA PRO A 203 17.64 -29.88 1.03
C PRO A 203 18.67 -30.45 0.05
N PRO A 204 19.80 -30.99 0.54
CA PRO A 204 20.87 -31.46 -0.33
C PRO A 204 20.39 -32.62 -1.21
N PRO A 205 20.75 -32.65 -2.50
CA PRO A 205 20.39 -33.74 -3.39
C PRO A 205 21.04 -35.05 -2.91
N SER A 206 20.23 -36.10 -2.81
CA SER A 206 20.65 -37.46 -2.49
C SER A 206 21.74 -37.96 -3.45
N ARG A 207 22.76 -38.67 -2.93
CA ARG A 207 23.88 -39.23 -3.72
C ARG A 207 23.42 -40.07 -4.92
N PRO A 208 24.14 -40.04 -6.05
CA PRO A 208 23.77 -40.80 -7.25
C PRO A 208 24.32 -42.24 -7.23
N PRO A 209 23.56 -43.25 -7.69
CA PRO A 209 24.11 -44.43 -8.35
C PRO A 209 24.38 -44.14 -9.83
N ARG A 210 25.28 -44.95 -10.40
CA ARG A 210 25.94 -44.82 -11.72
C ARG A 210 25.05 -44.39 -12.89
N SER A 211 25.64 -43.53 -13.74
CA SER A 211 25.15 -43.07 -15.04
C SER A 211 24.60 -44.20 -15.91
N PRO A 212 23.42 -43.99 -16.51
CA PRO A 212 23.41 -43.84 -17.97
C PRO A 212 22.38 -42.82 -18.50
N ARG A 213 22.80 -42.16 -19.60
CA ARG A 213 22.08 -41.30 -20.56
C ARG A 213 21.62 -39.93 -20.04
N LEU A 214 22.09 -38.90 -20.76
CA LEU A 214 21.65 -37.51 -20.66
C LEU A 214 20.12 -37.47 -20.70
N PRO A 215 19.47 -36.87 -19.68
CA PRO A 215 18.04 -36.57 -19.76
C PRO A 215 17.80 -35.61 -20.93
N PRO A 216 16.61 -35.67 -21.57
CA PRO A 216 16.18 -34.59 -22.44
C PRO A 216 16.27 -33.26 -21.67
N PRO A 217 16.57 -32.14 -22.35
CA PRO A 217 16.66 -30.83 -21.71
C PRO A 217 15.40 -30.58 -20.86
N PRO A 218 15.55 -29.98 -19.67
CA PRO A 218 14.41 -29.74 -18.78
C PRO A 218 13.31 -29.01 -19.55
N ALA A 219 12.08 -29.48 -19.38
CA ALA A 219 10.92 -28.86 -20.01
C ALA A 219 10.88 -27.38 -19.62
N GLY A 220 10.81 -26.51 -20.63
CA GLY A 220 10.67 -25.08 -20.44
C GLY A 220 9.50 -24.77 -19.50
N CYS A 221 9.64 -23.67 -18.76
CA CYS A 221 8.75 -23.30 -17.69
C CYS A 221 7.88 -22.14 -18.15
N GLU A 222 6.62 -22.41 -18.51
CA GLU A 222 5.69 -21.41 -19.04
C GLU A 222 5.05 -20.57 -17.93
N THR A 223 4.90 -19.27 -18.18
CA THR A 223 4.18 -18.35 -17.29
C THR A 223 3.62 -17.16 -18.07
N CYS A 224 2.63 -16.48 -17.48
CA CYS A 224 2.17 -15.19 -17.94
C CYS A 224 2.32 -14.16 -16.83
N TYR A 225 2.53 -12.91 -17.22
CA TYR A 225 2.49 -11.76 -16.34
C TYR A 225 1.30 -10.89 -16.69
N GLU A 226 0.56 -10.45 -15.67
CA GLU A 226 -0.63 -9.63 -15.78
C GLU A 226 -0.44 -8.33 -15.01
N PHE A 227 -0.51 -7.21 -15.72
CA PHE A 227 -0.73 -5.89 -15.16
C PHE A 227 -2.25 -5.72 -14.98
N LYS A 228 -2.70 -5.45 -13.77
CA LYS A 228 -4.12 -5.32 -13.42
C LYS A 228 -4.40 -4.01 -12.73
N VAL A 229 -5.59 -3.49 -12.98
CA VAL A 229 -6.21 -2.45 -12.17
C VAL A 229 -7.38 -3.06 -11.42
N GLU A 230 -7.28 -3.12 -10.09
CA GLU A 230 -8.37 -3.59 -9.25
C GLU A 230 -8.90 -2.44 -8.39
N PRO A 231 -10.22 -2.24 -8.28
CA PRO A 231 -10.74 -1.23 -7.37
C PRO A 231 -10.28 -1.57 -5.94
N THR A 232 -9.75 -0.57 -5.22
CA THR A 232 -9.67 -0.72 -3.76
C THR A 232 -11.09 -0.79 -3.20
N ARG A 233 -11.21 -0.96 -1.88
CA ARG A 233 -12.51 -0.79 -1.20
C ARG A 233 -13.21 0.55 -1.52
N ASN A 234 -12.47 1.52 -2.02
CA ASN A 234 -12.94 2.86 -2.34
C ASN A 234 -12.96 3.17 -3.86
N GLY A 235 -12.48 2.24 -4.69
CA GLY A 235 -12.45 2.39 -6.14
C GLY A 235 -13.78 1.95 -6.76
N GLN A 236 -14.17 2.56 -7.87
CA GLN A 236 -15.32 2.08 -8.63
C GLN A 236 -14.92 0.89 -9.50
N PRO A 237 -15.77 -0.14 -9.64
CA PRO A 237 -15.51 -1.21 -10.57
C PRO A 237 -15.52 -0.71 -12.03
N GLY A 238 -14.63 -1.27 -12.86
CA GLY A 238 -14.60 -1.07 -14.32
C GLY A 238 -13.97 0.24 -14.76
N LEU A 239 -12.68 0.45 -14.47
CA LEU A 239 -11.94 1.59 -15.03
C LEU A 239 -11.60 1.34 -16.52
N ASP A 240 -11.63 0.07 -16.95
CA ASP A 240 -11.23 -0.42 -18.27
C ASP A 240 -9.92 0.23 -18.78
N TRP A 241 -8.94 0.35 -17.88
CA TRP A 241 -7.73 1.18 -18.05
C TRP A 241 -6.95 0.86 -19.32
N PHE A 242 -6.86 -0.42 -19.69
CA PHE A 242 -6.09 -0.88 -20.85
C PHE A 242 -6.92 -0.99 -22.14
N GLU A 243 -8.19 -0.59 -22.13
CA GLU A 243 -8.92 -0.36 -23.38
C GLU A 243 -8.42 0.90 -24.12
N ASN A 244 -7.83 1.85 -23.39
CA ASN A 244 -7.10 2.95 -23.99
C ASN A 244 -5.82 2.42 -24.69
N PRO A 245 -5.68 2.60 -26.03
CA PRO A 245 -4.52 2.11 -26.78
C PRO A 245 -3.19 2.67 -26.28
N ASP A 246 -3.17 3.90 -25.77
CA ASP A 246 -1.95 4.54 -25.27
C ASP A 246 -1.52 3.90 -23.94
N HIS A 247 -2.46 3.57 -23.06
CA HIS A 247 -2.19 2.87 -21.81
C HIS A 247 -1.67 1.46 -22.05
N CYS A 248 -2.27 0.75 -23.00
CA CYS A 248 -1.77 -0.56 -23.45
C CYS A 248 -0.35 -0.45 -24.04
N ALA A 249 -0.09 0.56 -24.87
CA ALA A 249 1.23 0.80 -25.45
C ALA A 249 2.29 1.15 -24.39
N MET A 250 1.92 1.89 -23.34
CA MET A 250 2.82 2.16 -22.21
C MET A 250 3.20 0.89 -21.46
N ALA A 251 2.24 0.02 -21.12
CA ALA A 251 2.55 -1.25 -20.47
C ALA A 251 3.43 -2.17 -21.32
N LYS A 252 3.14 -2.24 -22.63
CA LYS A 252 3.98 -2.98 -23.58
C LYS A 252 5.40 -2.41 -23.65
N LYS A 253 5.54 -1.09 -23.77
CA LYS A 253 6.84 -0.43 -23.84
C LYS A 253 7.64 -0.61 -22.56
N SER A 254 7.00 -0.47 -21.41
CA SER A 254 7.61 -0.77 -20.10
C SER A 254 8.19 -2.18 -20.07
N TRP A 255 7.44 -3.16 -20.56
CA TRP A 255 7.90 -4.56 -20.67
C TRP A 255 9.10 -4.71 -21.60
N GLU A 256 9.05 -4.13 -22.80
CA GLU A 256 10.13 -4.21 -23.78
C GLU A 256 11.42 -3.53 -23.26
N ASP A 257 11.28 -2.31 -22.74
CA ASP A 257 12.41 -1.46 -22.33
C ASP A 257 13.04 -1.91 -21.01
N ASN A 258 12.27 -2.49 -20.08
CA ASN A 258 12.79 -2.85 -18.75
C ASN A 258 12.95 -4.37 -18.52
N TYR A 259 12.13 -5.21 -19.16
CA TYR A 259 12.18 -6.66 -18.97
C TYR A 259 12.98 -7.35 -20.09
N LEU A 260 12.61 -7.13 -21.36
CA LEU A 260 13.25 -7.82 -22.49
C LEU A 260 14.65 -7.28 -22.82
N SER A 261 14.93 -6.00 -22.52
CA SER A 261 16.24 -5.39 -22.76
C SER A 261 17.36 -5.93 -21.85
N ARG A 262 16.99 -6.63 -20.78
CA ARG A 262 17.91 -7.11 -19.75
C ARG A 262 18.70 -8.33 -20.21
N PRO A 263 20.05 -8.29 -20.20
CA PRO A 263 20.87 -9.42 -20.64
C PRO A 263 20.65 -10.70 -19.80
N ASP A 264 20.45 -10.54 -18.50
CA ASP A 264 20.17 -11.63 -17.55
C ASP A 264 18.81 -12.29 -17.82
N VAL A 265 17.83 -11.55 -18.35
CA VAL A 265 16.52 -12.08 -18.73
C VAL A 265 16.57 -12.71 -20.13
N ASN A 266 17.06 -11.98 -21.13
CA ASN A 266 17.01 -12.38 -22.54
C ASN A 266 17.82 -13.67 -22.83
N SER A 267 18.79 -13.98 -21.97
CA SER A 267 19.57 -15.22 -22.10
C SER A 267 18.85 -16.49 -21.64
N VAL A 268 17.71 -16.38 -20.96
CA VAL A 268 17.02 -17.52 -20.30
C VAL A 268 15.53 -17.60 -20.59
N ILE A 269 15.03 -16.84 -21.58
CA ILE A 269 13.61 -16.82 -21.94
C ILE A 269 13.40 -17.19 -23.41
N THR A 270 12.21 -17.72 -23.70
CA THR A 270 11.66 -17.85 -25.05
C THR A 270 10.23 -17.28 -25.05
N GLY A 271 9.90 -16.39 -25.98
CA GLY A 271 8.59 -15.73 -26.04
C GLY A 271 8.55 -14.38 -25.32
N PHE A 272 7.44 -14.07 -24.65
CA PHE A 272 7.14 -12.75 -24.03
C PHE A 272 7.06 -11.57 -25.00
N THR A 273 6.90 -11.83 -26.30
CA THR A 273 6.80 -10.79 -27.34
C THR A 273 5.35 -10.40 -27.65
N THR A 274 4.38 -11.25 -27.29
CA THR A 274 2.96 -11.00 -27.54
C THR A 274 2.32 -10.42 -26.30
N PHE A 275 1.87 -9.17 -26.42
CA PHE A 275 1.23 -8.40 -25.37
C PHE A 275 -0.25 -8.20 -25.73
N THR A 276 -1.16 -8.50 -24.81
CA THR A 276 -2.62 -8.40 -25.02
C THR A 276 -3.25 -7.55 -23.93
N CYS A 277 -4.12 -6.62 -24.31
CA CYS A 277 -4.81 -5.70 -23.39
C CYS A 277 -6.32 -5.87 -23.54
N VAL A 278 -7.03 -6.10 -22.44
CA VAL A 278 -8.48 -6.26 -22.41
C VAL A 278 -9.02 -5.70 -21.09
N GLY A 279 -9.89 -4.69 -21.15
CA GLY A 279 -10.47 -4.07 -19.96
C GLY A 279 -9.38 -3.52 -19.03
N ASP A 280 -9.42 -3.97 -17.78
CA ASP A 280 -8.45 -3.62 -16.72
C ASP A 280 -7.20 -4.51 -16.67
N VAL A 281 -6.97 -5.37 -17.68
CA VAL A 281 -5.82 -6.32 -17.68
C VAL A 281 -4.97 -6.22 -18.94
N ALA A 282 -3.66 -6.04 -18.74
CA ALA A 282 -2.62 -6.22 -19.75
C ALA A 282 -1.80 -7.49 -19.44
N ARG A 283 -1.74 -8.43 -20.39
CA ARG A 283 -1.13 -9.75 -20.23
C ARG A 283 -0.02 -10.00 -21.26
N VAL A 284 1.06 -10.63 -20.80
CA VAL A 284 2.17 -11.11 -21.64
C VAL A 284 2.60 -12.51 -21.20
N CYS A 285 2.81 -13.42 -22.14
CA CYS A 285 3.13 -14.83 -21.85
C CYS A 285 4.40 -15.27 -22.55
N GLY A 286 5.12 -16.21 -21.93
CA GLY A 286 6.30 -16.83 -22.49
C GLY A 286 6.79 -17.97 -21.61
N SER A 287 8.03 -18.40 -21.84
CA SER A 287 8.67 -19.47 -21.08
C SER A 287 10.08 -19.10 -20.67
N TYR A 288 10.49 -19.64 -19.52
CA TYR A 288 11.88 -19.67 -19.08
C TYR A 288 12.50 -21.02 -19.45
N ASP A 289 13.83 -21.04 -19.61
CA ASP A 289 14.59 -22.28 -19.83
C ASP A 289 14.44 -23.28 -18.68
N SER A 290 14.14 -22.79 -17.48
CA SER A 290 13.84 -23.60 -16.29
C SER A 290 13.07 -22.80 -15.24
N SER A 291 12.43 -23.49 -14.30
CA SER A 291 11.80 -22.83 -13.14
C SER A 291 12.80 -22.03 -12.30
N GLN A 292 14.03 -22.54 -12.14
CA GLN A 292 15.09 -21.86 -11.40
C GLN A 292 15.51 -20.54 -12.05
N ALA A 293 15.53 -20.48 -13.39
CA ALA A 293 15.77 -19.24 -14.12
C ALA A 293 14.64 -18.24 -13.87
N GLY A 294 13.38 -18.69 -13.97
CA GLY A 294 12.22 -17.87 -13.63
C GLY A 294 12.26 -17.31 -12.21
N ASP A 295 12.57 -18.15 -11.22
CA ASP A 295 12.66 -17.74 -9.81
C ASP A 295 13.80 -16.73 -9.56
N THR A 296 14.90 -16.86 -10.32
CA THR A 296 16.03 -15.91 -10.24
C THR A 296 15.61 -14.53 -10.74
N ILE A 297 14.87 -14.46 -11.84
CA ILE A 297 14.33 -13.19 -12.36
C ILE A 297 13.25 -12.63 -11.43
N ALA A 298 12.35 -13.48 -10.92
CA ALA A 298 11.32 -13.08 -9.95
C ALA A 298 11.89 -12.49 -8.65
N ALA A 299 13.10 -12.90 -8.25
CA ALA A 299 13.78 -12.36 -7.07
C ALA A 299 14.27 -10.90 -7.21
N ILE A 300 14.28 -10.33 -8.43
CA ILE A 300 14.75 -8.97 -8.69
C ILE A 300 13.63 -7.96 -8.37
N SER A 301 13.37 -7.68 -7.09
CA SER A 301 12.24 -6.84 -6.65
C SER A 301 12.16 -5.45 -7.33
N GLU A 302 13.32 -4.84 -7.61
CA GLU A 302 13.39 -3.51 -8.24
C GLU A 302 12.87 -3.52 -9.68
N LEU A 303 13.07 -4.62 -10.42
CA LEU A 303 12.57 -4.79 -11.79
C LEU A 303 11.05 -4.68 -11.84
N TRP A 304 10.38 -5.38 -10.94
CA TRP A 304 8.91 -5.45 -10.92
C TRP A 304 8.28 -4.12 -10.49
N GLN A 305 8.98 -3.34 -9.67
CA GLN A 305 8.54 -1.99 -9.30
C GLN A 305 8.67 -1.03 -10.47
N ILE A 306 9.80 -1.04 -11.18
CA ILE A 306 10.02 -0.21 -12.38
C ILE A 306 9.00 -0.56 -13.47
N LEU A 307 8.76 -1.86 -13.72
CA LEU A 307 7.77 -2.29 -14.70
C LEU A 307 6.39 -1.73 -14.41
N LEU A 308 5.97 -1.79 -13.14
CA LEU A 308 4.66 -1.34 -12.68
C LEU A 308 4.56 0.21 -12.72
N GLN A 309 5.62 0.92 -12.34
CA GLN A 309 5.71 2.38 -12.43
C GLN A 309 5.62 2.90 -13.87
N ASP A 310 6.42 2.34 -14.78
CA ASP A 310 6.46 2.76 -16.18
C ASP A 310 5.18 2.35 -16.94
N ALA A 311 4.60 1.18 -16.63
CA ALA A 311 3.38 0.71 -17.29
C ALA A 311 2.16 1.59 -17.00
N PHE A 312 2.16 2.27 -15.85
CA PHE A 312 1.07 3.14 -15.38
C PHE A 312 1.48 4.62 -15.29
N ASN A 313 2.67 4.96 -15.82
CA ASN A 313 3.21 6.31 -15.90
C ASN A 313 3.22 7.07 -14.56
N PHE A 314 3.75 6.43 -13.51
CA PHE A 314 3.90 7.08 -12.20
C PHE A 314 5.27 6.81 -11.58
N THR A 315 5.74 7.71 -10.71
CA THR A 315 7.04 7.60 -10.04
C THR A 315 6.90 7.21 -8.57
N SER A 316 6.19 8.00 -7.78
CA SER A 316 5.93 7.73 -6.36
C SER A 316 4.46 7.83 -5.97
N GLU A 317 3.62 8.38 -6.85
CA GLU A 317 2.21 8.59 -6.62
C GLU A 317 1.44 8.31 -7.89
N CYS A 318 0.36 7.54 -7.78
CA CYS A 318 -0.47 7.25 -8.95
C CYS A 318 -1.05 8.52 -9.56
N THR A 319 -1.25 8.48 -10.88
CA THR A 319 -1.99 9.49 -11.62
C THR A 319 -3.41 9.63 -11.08
N ALA A 320 -4.05 10.78 -11.32
CA ALA A 320 -5.37 11.09 -10.79
C ALA A 320 -6.43 10.01 -11.10
N PRO A 321 -6.50 9.41 -12.32
CA PRO A 321 -7.46 8.35 -12.62
C PRO A 321 -7.28 7.06 -11.83
N LEU A 322 -6.04 6.75 -11.44
CA LEU A 322 -5.71 5.53 -10.71
C LEU A 322 -5.92 5.69 -9.19
N LYS A 323 -6.18 6.90 -8.68
CA LYS A 323 -6.50 7.10 -7.26
C LYS A 323 -7.78 6.35 -6.91
N GLY A 324 -7.72 5.52 -5.87
CA GLY A 324 -8.79 4.60 -5.48
C GLY A 324 -8.61 3.17 -5.97
N TYR A 325 -7.54 2.85 -6.71
CA TYR A 325 -7.28 1.51 -7.25
C TYR A 325 -6.02 0.87 -6.66
N ASN A 326 -5.97 -0.46 -6.70
CA ASN A 326 -4.74 -1.23 -6.56
C ASN A 326 -4.24 -1.53 -7.96
N ILE A 327 -2.98 -1.19 -8.21
CA ILE A 327 -2.28 -1.60 -9.41
C ILE A 327 -1.47 -2.84 -9.06
N ILE A 328 -1.64 -3.92 -9.83
CA ILE A 328 -1.03 -5.23 -9.53
C ILE A 328 -0.25 -5.70 -10.74
N LEU A 329 0.94 -6.25 -10.51
CA LEU A 329 1.70 -7.05 -11.46
C LEU A 329 1.86 -8.44 -10.87
N GLU A 330 1.18 -9.43 -11.45
CA GLU A 330 1.20 -10.80 -10.97
C GLU A 330 1.66 -11.80 -12.03
N GLY A 331 2.37 -12.84 -11.59
CA GLY A 331 2.68 -14.01 -12.39
C GLY A 331 1.59 -15.08 -12.21
N THR A 332 1.10 -15.66 -13.31
CA THR A 332 0.01 -16.64 -13.26
C THR A 332 0.47 -18.04 -12.82
N ASN A 333 1.77 -18.35 -12.95
CA ASN A 333 2.32 -19.63 -12.55
C ASN A 333 3.08 -19.54 -11.22
N PRO A 334 2.57 -20.16 -10.12
CA PRO A 334 3.20 -20.11 -8.81
C PRO A 334 4.53 -20.87 -8.72
N ILE A 335 4.84 -21.70 -9.72
CA ILE A 335 6.06 -22.54 -9.78
C ILE A 335 7.14 -21.89 -10.66
N CYS A 336 6.78 -20.86 -11.43
CA CYS A 336 7.60 -20.38 -12.52
C CYS A 336 7.71 -18.85 -12.56
N GLY A 337 8.72 -18.32 -11.88
CA GLY A 337 8.93 -16.87 -11.87
C GLY A 337 7.73 -16.11 -11.30
N TYR A 338 7.13 -16.68 -10.25
CA TYR A 338 5.97 -16.07 -9.61
C TYR A 338 6.35 -14.73 -8.99
N VAL A 339 5.61 -13.71 -9.36
CA VAL A 339 5.65 -12.41 -8.71
C VAL A 339 4.25 -12.01 -8.30
N ASN A 340 4.18 -11.30 -7.19
CA ASN A 340 3.00 -10.56 -6.79
C ASN A 340 3.52 -9.22 -6.28
N ASN A 341 3.48 -8.22 -7.16
CA ASN A 341 3.88 -6.87 -6.84
C ASN A 341 2.67 -5.97 -6.99
N PHE A 342 2.46 -5.05 -6.05
CA PHE A 342 1.31 -4.16 -6.13
C PHE A 342 1.66 -2.78 -5.59
N PHE A 343 0.87 -1.80 -6.02
CA PHE A 343 0.92 -0.43 -5.57
C PHE A 343 -0.51 0.04 -5.24
N ASP A 344 -0.73 0.47 -4.01
CA ASP A 344 -2.02 0.94 -3.53
C ASP A 344 -2.15 2.44 -3.80
N CYS A 345 -2.94 2.80 -4.81
CA CYS A 345 -3.18 4.18 -5.22
C CYS A 345 -4.20 4.83 -4.29
N LYS A 346 -3.86 5.00 -3.02
CA LYS A 346 -4.76 5.63 -2.06
C LYS A 346 -5.10 7.05 -2.48
N PHE A 347 -6.35 7.43 -2.27
CA PHE A 347 -6.69 8.84 -2.20
C PHE A 347 -5.84 9.51 -1.11
N PRO A 348 -5.29 10.72 -1.35
CA PRO A 348 -4.73 11.52 -0.28
C PRO A 348 -5.78 11.62 0.84
N PRO A 349 -5.42 11.44 2.12
CA PRO A 349 -6.35 11.64 3.22
C PRO A 349 -6.89 13.07 3.09
N PRO A 350 -8.19 13.23 2.82
CA PRO A 350 -8.59 14.45 2.18
C PRO A 350 -8.80 15.52 3.27
N PRO A 351 -8.27 16.74 3.09
CA PRO A 351 -8.22 17.73 4.16
C PRO A 351 -9.51 18.54 4.28
N PHE A 352 -10.71 17.94 4.05
CA PHE A 352 -11.94 18.75 4.00
C PHE A 352 -12.09 19.53 5.31
N PRO A 353 -12.05 20.87 5.24
CA PRO A 353 -12.04 21.67 6.44
C PRO A 353 -13.35 21.47 7.20
N ASN A 354 -13.23 21.38 8.53
CA ASN A 354 -14.34 21.38 9.49
C ASN A 354 -15.27 20.16 9.50
N CYS A 355 -15.01 19.13 8.68
CA CYS A 355 -15.73 17.86 8.72
C CYS A 355 -15.04 16.84 9.66
N GLY A 356 -14.70 17.28 10.87
CA GLY A 356 -13.78 16.59 11.81
C GLY A 356 -14.06 15.13 12.21
N PRO A 357 -15.24 14.52 11.95
CA PRO A 357 -15.41 13.07 12.02
C PRO A 357 -15.85 12.39 10.70
N CYS A 358 -15.88 13.10 9.57
CA CYS A 358 -16.37 12.60 8.28
C CYS A 358 -15.31 11.81 7.49
N ASN A 359 -14.39 11.14 8.18
CA ASN A 359 -13.43 10.19 7.59
C ASN A 359 -14.13 8.88 7.21
N VAL A 360 -15.30 8.96 6.58
CA VAL A 360 -16.10 7.80 6.22
C VAL A 360 -15.65 7.27 4.87
N ASN A 361 -15.33 5.97 4.82
CA ASN A 361 -14.97 5.28 3.58
C ASN A 361 -16.06 5.51 2.52
N PRO A 362 -15.67 5.74 1.25
CA PRO A 362 -16.51 5.44 0.09
C PRO A 362 -17.30 4.14 0.28
N ASP A 363 -18.52 4.10 -0.25
CA ASP A 363 -19.49 2.99 -0.09
C ASP A 363 -20.22 2.88 1.25
N SER A 364 -19.97 3.80 2.19
CA SER A 364 -20.73 3.84 3.45
C SER A 364 -22.18 4.35 3.31
N THR A 365 -22.59 4.79 2.11
CA THR A 365 -23.92 5.36 1.80
C THR A 365 -24.42 4.83 0.45
N PRO A 366 -25.74 4.77 0.21
CA PRO A 366 -26.30 4.38 -1.08
C PRO A 366 -26.12 5.39 -2.21
N PHE A 367 -25.51 6.56 -1.96
CA PHE A 367 -25.28 7.60 -2.96
C PHE A 367 -23.78 7.78 -3.21
N ALA A 368 -23.36 7.92 -4.46
CA ALA A 368 -21.99 8.26 -4.83
C ALA A 368 -21.99 9.34 -5.91
N LEU A 369 -20.84 9.97 -6.10
CA LEU A 369 -20.58 10.70 -7.32
C LEU A 369 -19.75 9.80 -8.24
N ASP A 370 -19.95 9.96 -9.54
CA ASP A 370 -19.08 9.37 -10.54
C ASP A 370 -17.65 9.91 -10.39
N GLN A 371 -16.65 9.08 -10.63
CA GLN A 371 -15.27 9.49 -10.44
C GLN A 371 -14.79 10.40 -11.58
N ILE A 372 -15.43 10.35 -12.74
CA ILE A 372 -15.04 11.10 -13.92
C ILE A 372 -15.98 12.31 -14.11
N LEU A 373 -15.37 13.49 -14.24
CA LEU A 373 -16.07 14.71 -14.66
C LEU A 373 -16.19 14.74 -16.18
N THR A 374 -17.43 14.85 -16.64
CA THR A 374 -17.73 15.11 -18.06
C THR A 374 -17.79 16.61 -18.32
N THR A 375 -17.47 17.05 -19.54
CA THR A 375 -17.54 18.47 -19.92
C THR A 375 -18.53 18.73 -21.05
N MET A 376 -19.15 19.92 -21.05
CA MET A 376 -19.95 20.38 -22.18
C MET A 376 -19.97 21.91 -22.26
N PRO A 377 -20.13 22.51 -23.46
CA PRO A 377 -20.24 23.96 -23.59
C PRO A 377 -21.45 24.52 -22.82
N ALA A 378 -21.25 25.57 -22.02
CA ALA A 378 -22.33 26.26 -21.32
C ALA A 378 -22.74 27.55 -22.06
N THR A 379 -21.75 28.40 -22.31
CA THR A 379 -21.87 29.62 -23.13
C THR A 379 -20.57 29.78 -23.94
N PRO A 380 -20.47 30.73 -24.89
CA PRO A 380 -19.21 30.99 -25.57
C PRO A 380 -18.02 31.34 -24.64
N ALA A 381 -18.31 31.76 -23.40
CA ALA A 381 -17.31 32.14 -22.41
C ALA A 381 -17.26 31.22 -21.17
N SER A 382 -17.99 30.09 -21.17
CA SER A 382 -18.00 29.15 -20.04
C SER A 382 -18.24 27.70 -20.46
N THR A 383 -17.73 26.79 -19.66
CA THR A 383 -17.87 25.34 -19.81
C THR A 383 -18.56 24.78 -18.57
N TYR A 384 -19.45 23.81 -18.77
CA TYR A 384 -19.97 23.00 -17.68
C TYR A 384 -19.02 21.84 -17.39
N TYR A 385 -18.68 21.67 -16.12
CA TYR A 385 -18.03 20.48 -15.58
C TYR A 385 -19.06 19.71 -14.77
N CYS A 386 -19.42 18.51 -15.21
CA CYS A 386 -20.57 17.76 -14.72
C CYS A 386 -20.15 16.44 -14.09
N VAL A 387 -20.60 16.24 -12.86
CA VAL A 387 -20.44 14.98 -12.12
C VAL A 387 -21.79 14.30 -11.97
N GLN A 388 -21.89 13.05 -12.40
CA GLN A 388 -23.09 12.24 -12.26
C GLN A 388 -23.24 11.74 -10.84
N VAL A 389 -24.46 11.71 -10.32
CA VAL A 389 -24.77 11.11 -9.04
C VAL A 389 -25.31 9.71 -9.29
N LYS A 390 -24.66 8.71 -8.69
CA LYS A 390 -25.00 7.29 -8.84
C LYS A 390 -25.54 6.73 -7.53
N THR A 391 -26.25 5.60 -7.64
CA THR A 391 -26.57 4.78 -6.48
C THR A 391 -25.64 3.58 -6.37
N GLN A 392 -25.35 3.15 -5.15
CA GLN A 392 -24.50 1.99 -4.88
C GLN A 392 -25.04 1.16 -3.71
N VAL A 393 -24.54 -0.06 -3.57
CA VAL A 393 -24.87 -0.90 -2.40
C VAL A 393 -24.08 -0.39 -1.21
N ALA A 394 -24.75 0.24 -0.25
CA ALA A 394 -24.12 0.67 0.98
C ALA A 394 -23.57 -0.56 1.74
N ASN A 395 -22.31 -0.49 2.20
CA ASN A 395 -21.70 -1.57 2.98
C ASN A 395 -21.87 -1.33 4.49
N PRO A 396 -22.84 -1.99 5.17
CA PRO A 396 -23.07 -1.79 6.61
C PRO A 396 -21.98 -2.40 7.51
N ASN A 397 -21.11 -3.26 6.95
CA ASN A 397 -20.07 -4.01 7.67
C ASN A 397 -18.68 -3.39 7.49
N ASN A 398 -18.60 -2.12 7.10
CA ASN A 398 -17.35 -1.38 7.02
C ASN A 398 -16.85 -1.14 8.47
N ASN A 399 -16.11 -2.11 9.03
CA ASN A 399 -15.68 -2.28 10.44
C ASN A 399 -14.85 -1.14 11.08
N GLY A 400 -14.80 0.06 10.49
CA GLY A 400 -14.20 1.23 11.12
C GLY A 400 -15.20 1.96 12.02
N LEU A 401 -14.73 2.98 12.73
CA LEU A 401 -15.43 3.86 13.69
C LEU A 401 -16.62 4.67 13.13
N TYR A 402 -17.31 4.14 12.12
CA TYR A 402 -18.17 4.90 11.23
C TYR A 402 -19.62 4.85 11.65
N PRO A 403 -20.39 5.92 11.37
CA PRO A 403 -21.76 5.96 11.82
C PRO A 403 -22.63 5.06 10.94
N LYS A 404 -23.26 4.05 11.56
CA LYS A 404 -24.29 3.19 10.96
C LYS A 404 -25.46 3.96 10.29
N TYR A 405 -25.53 5.29 10.44
CA TYR A 405 -26.55 6.12 9.81
C TYR A 405 -26.31 6.35 8.31
N CYS A 406 -25.06 6.41 7.83
CA CYS A 406 -24.80 6.66 6.41
C CYS A 406 -25.27 5.50 5.52
N ALA A 407 -25.21 4.26 6.02
CA ALA A 407 -25.71 3.12 5.27
C ALA A 407 -27.25 3.08 5.15
N LYS A 408 -27.95 3.94 5.91
CA LYS A 408 -29.42 3.99 5.98
C LYS A 408 -29.99 5.26 5.34
N LEU A 409 -29.21 5.97 4.55
CA LEU A 409 -29.68 7.20 3.90
C LEU A 409 -30.77 6.90 2.89
N SER A 410 -31.94 7.48 3.08
CA SER A 410 -33.04 7.42 2.12
C SER A 410 -32.99 8.55 1.10
N ALA A 411 -32.29 9.65 1.42
CA ALA A 411 -32.17 10.81 0.55
C ALA A 411 -30.81 11.51 0.67
N LEU A 412 -30.27 11.96 -0.46
CA LEU A 412 -29.13 12.87 -0.56
C LEU A 412 -29.64 14.31 -0.40
N TYR A 413 -29.25 14.99 0.68
CA TYR A 413 -29.74 16.33 1.00
C TYR A 413 -28.88 17.43 0.40
N LYS A 414 -27.56 17.27 0.46
CA LYS A 414 -26.57 18.24 0.02
C LYS A 414 -25.28 17.53 -0.37
N VAL A 415 -24.58 18.11 -1.34
CA VAL A 415 -23.17 17.81 -1.61
C VAL A 415 -22.37 19.09 -1.35
N GLU A 416 -21.22 18.96 -0.68
CA GLU A 416 -20.27 20.05 -0.56
C GLU A 416 -18.99 19.71 -1.33
N PHE A 417 -18.45 20.68 -2.07
CA PHE A 417 -17.23 20.56 -2.85
C PHE A 417 -16.16 21.49 -2.28
N TRP A 418 -14.91 21.03 -2.26
CA TRP A 418 -13.78 21.81 -1.75
C TRP A 418 -13.18 22.67 -2.87
N LEU A 419 -13.59 23.94 -2.90
CA LEU A 419 -13.26 24.90 -3.96
C LEU A 419 -12.81 26.22 -3.33
N SER A 420 -11.79 26.85 -3.92
CA SER A 420 -11.18 28.05 -3.40
C SER A 420 -12.17 29.23 -3.36
N TRP A 421 -12.44 29.73 -2.17
CA TRP A 421 -13.39 30.84 -1.94
C TRP A 421 -12.98 32.10 -2.71
N ASP A 422 -11.69 32.38 -2.80
CA ASP A 422 -11.17 33.56 -3.48
C ASP A 422 -11.39 33.51 -5.00
N ARG A 423 -11.63 32.31 -5.55
CA ARG A 423 -11.95 32.06 -6.95
C ARG A 423 -13.45 31.86 -7.21
N ARG A 424 -14.33 32.09 -6.22
CA ARG A 424 -15.78 31.82 -6.35
C ARG A 424 -16.49 32.52 -7.51
N TRP A 425 -15.96 33.67 -7.95
CA TRP A 425 -16.52 34.46 -9.05
C TRP A 425 -16.29 33.80 -10.42
N ASP A 426 -15.38 32.84 -10.49
CA ASP A 426 -15.12 32.05 -11.69
C ASP A 426 -16.18 30.97 -11.93
N ILE A 427 -17.01 30.69 -10.92
CA ILE A 427 -18.17 29.79 -10.99
C ILE A 427 -19.42 30.65 -11.15
N LYS A 428 -19.95 30.70 -12.38
CA LYS A 428 -21.12 31.53 -12.72
C LYS A 428 -22.41 30.99 -12.14
N SER A 429 -22.60 29.67 -12.23
CA SER A 429 -23.81 29.01 -11.78
C SER A 429 -23.56 27.53 -11.52
N ILE A 430 -24.49 26.92 -10.77
CA ILE A 430 -24.57 25.47 -10.62
C ILE A 430 -25.85 25.05 -11.34
N ALA A 431 -25.79 23.98 -12.11
CA ALA A 431 -26.93 23.47 -12.84
C ALA A 431 -27.13 21.98 -12.54
N ILE A 432 -28.39 21.56 -12.48
CA ILE A 432 -28.76 20.16 -12.39
C ILE A 432 -29.27 19.72 -13.75
N LEU A 433 -28.69 18.65 -14.28
CA LEU A 433 -29.10 18.05 -15.56
C LEU A 433 -29.57 16.63 -15.30
N ASP A 434 -30.85 16.37 -15.55
CA ASP A 434 -31.41 15.00 -15.58
C ASP A 434 -31.22 14.43 -17.00
N SER A 435 -31.06 13.11 -17.14
CA SER A 435 -30.81 12.44 -18.43
C SER A 435 -31.86 12.76 -19.50
N ASP A 436 -33.13 12.87 -19.09
CA ASP A 436 -34.26 13.14 -19.98
C ASP A 436 -34.51 14.64 -20.22
N SER A 437 -33.76 15.53 -19.55
CA SER A 437 -33.96 16.97 -19.67
C SER A 437 -33.01 17.60 -20.68
N SER A 438 -33.58 18.31 -21.65
CA SER A 438 -32.81 19.16 -22.57
C SER A 438 -32.38 20.50 -21.94
N MET A 439 -32.95 20.87 -20.79
CA MET A 439 -32.67 22.15 -20.13
C MET A 439 -32.12 21.94 -18.72
N PRO A 440 -30.91 22.46 -18.42
CA PRO A 440 -30.35 22.36 -17.08
C PRO A 440 -31.08 23.30 -16.12
N ARG A 441 -31.50 22.78 -14.97
CA ARG A 441 -32.11 23.57 -13.90
C ARG A 441 -31.02 24.28 -13.10
N LYS A 442 -30.91 25.60 -13.27
CA LYS A 442 -29.93 26.41 -12.52
C LYS A 442 -30.34 26.57 -11.06
N ILE A 443 -29.37 26.41 -10.16
CA ILE A 443 -29.49 26.69 -8.73
C ILE A 443 -28.40 27.71 -8.34
N ALA A 444 -28.69 28.50 -7.31
CA ALA A 444 -27.73 29.49 -6.82
C ALA A 444 -26.53 28.81 -6.14
N ALA A 445 -25.32 29.27 -6.47
CA ALA A 445 -24.11 28.86 -5.77
C ALA A 445 -24.17 29.33 -4.31
N THR A 446 -24.24 28.37 -3.38
CA THR A 446 -24.24 28.67 -1.95
C THR A 446 -22.87 28.33 -1.40
N TRP A 447 -22.17 29.29 -0.82
CA TRP A 447 -20.84 29.05 -0.28
C TRP A 447 -20.85 28.99 1.25
N GLY A 448 -19.92 28.22 1.83
CA GLY A 448 -19.64 28.23 3.27
C GLY A 448 -18.92 29.50 3.73
N PRO A 449 -18.49 29.59 5.00
CA PRO A 449 -17.60 30.66 5.45
C PRO A 449 -16.34 30.77 4.60
N LYS A 450 -15.75 31.98 4.50
CA LYS A 450 -14.54 32.23 3.69
C LYS A 450 -13.39 31.27 3.97
N ALA A 451 -13.15 30.92 5.24
CA ALA A 451 -12.06 30.03 5.63
C ALA A 451 -12.29 28.57 5.23
N ASP A 452 -13.52 28.19 4.91
CA ASP A 452 -13.91 26.80 4.69
C ASP A 452 -13.67 26.36 3.26
N ASN A 453 -13.58 27.28 2.28
CA ASN A 453 -13.41 26.92 0.86
C ASN A 453 -14.42 25.84 0.41
N THR A 454 -15.70 26.00 0.79
CA THR A 454 -16.75 25.03 0.47
C THR A 454 -17.84 25.63 -0.40
N LEU A 455 -18.11 24.97 -1.53
CA LEU A 455 -19.28 25.21 -2.36
C LEU A 455 -20.35 24.18 -2.05
N ARG A 456 -21.58 24.63 -1.77
CA ARG A 456 -22.71 23.80 -1.35
C ARG A 456 -23.73 23.69 -2.48
N VAL A 457 -24.03 22.46 -2.86
CA VAL A 457 -25.12 22.10 -3.77
C VAL A 457 -26.29 21.65 -2.92
N THR A 458 -27.22 22.56 -2.64
CA THR A 458 -28.32 22.34 -1.70
C THR A 458 -29.53 23.24 -2.00
N PRO A 459 -30.76 22.82 -1.63
CA PRO A 459 -31.15 21.47 -1.24
C PRO A 459 -31.34 20.57 -2.47
N LEU A 460 -30.85 19.33 -2.39
CA LEU A 460 -31.09 18.28 -3.39
C LEU A 460 -32.35 17.48 -3.05
N ARG A 461 -32.36 16.86 -1.86
CA ARG A 461 -33.44 15.98 -1.37
C ARG A 461 -33.76 14.82 -2.32
N TRP A 462 -32.72 14.26 -2.94
CA TRP A 462 -32.86 13.20 -3.93
C TRP A 462 -32.95 11.83 -3.27
N GLY A 463 -34.06 11.13 -3.47
CA GLY A 463 -34.19 9.73 -3.05
C GLY A 463 -33.46 8.78 -4.00
N VAL A 464 -33.19 7.56 -3.54
CA VAL A 464 -32.61 6.48 -4.37
C VAL A 464 -33.37 6.29 -5.70
N PRO A 465 -34.72 6.22 -5.74
CA PRO A 465 -35.44 6.05 -7.00
C PRO A 465 -35.18 7.17 -8.00
N TYR A 466 -35.19 8.43 -7.56
CA TYR A 466 -34.91 9.56 -8.45
C TYR A 466 -33.50 9.49 -9.05
N VAL A 467 -32.49 9.14 -8.25
CA VAL A 467 -31.12 9.02 -8.76
C VAL A 467 -31.01 7.88 -9.78
N GLN A 468 -31.72 6.77 -9.57
CA GLN A 468 -31.74 5.63 -10.51
C GLN A 468 -32.50 5.93 -11.80
N ASP A 469 -33.64 6.61 -11.69
CA ASP A 469 -34.55 6.83 -12.82
C ASP A 469 -34.15 8.04 -13.68
N SER A 470 -33.61 9.10 -13.06
CA SER A 470 -33.34 10.39 -13.73
C SER A 470 -31.87 10.64 -14.02
N ASP A 471 -30.98 9.78 -13.52
CA ASP A 471 -29.53 9.85 -13.68
C ASP A 471 -28.93 11.28 -13.56
N PRO A 472 -29.17 11.97 -12.42
CA PRO A 472 -28.92 13.40 -12.32
C PRO A 472 -27.42 13.74 -12.27
N LYS A 473 -27.04 14.79 -12.99
CA LYS A 473 -25.71 15.39 -12.98
C LYS A 473 -25.70 16.74 -12.27
N ILE A 474 -24.68 16.98 -11.46
CA ILE A 474 -24.35 18.28 -10.87
C ILE A 474 -23.29 18.94 -11.76
N CYS A 475 -23.64 20.07 -12.38
CA CYS A 475 -22.80 20.78 -13.32
C CYS A 475 -22.37 22.15 -12.79
N PHE A 476 -21.08 22.45 -12.86
CA PHE A 476 -20.52 23.76 -12.51
C PHE A 476 -20.24 24.56 -13.78
N GLU A 477 -20.86 25.73 -13.93
CA GLU A 477 -20.56 26.64 -15.02
C GLU A 477 -19.29 27.44 -14.68
N VAL A 478 -18.16 27.08 -15.29
CA VAL A 478 -16.85 27.69 -15.02
C VAL A 478 -16.43 28.57 -16.20
N LEU A 479 -15.84 29.73 -15.92
CA LEU A 479 -15.26 30.61 -16.93
C LEU A 479 -14.12 29.94 -17.70
N ASN A 480 -14.12 30.08 -19.04
CA ASN A 480 -13.08 29.50 -19.88
C ASN A 480 -11.68 30.08 -19.61
N SER A 481 -11.59 31.27 -19.00
CA SER A 481 -10.32 31.90 -18.60
C SER A 481 -9.59 31.17 -17.47
N VAL A 482 -10.25 30.22 -16.81
CA VAL A 482 -9.69 29.46 -15.69
C VAL A 482 -8.82 28.30 -16.17
N GLY A 483 -9.13 27.72 -17.34
CA GLY A 483 -8.60 26.42 -17.77
C GLY A 483 -9.58 25.31 -17.42
N THR A 484 -9.54 24.81 -16.19
CA THR A 484 -10.35 23.68 -15.71
C THR A 484 -11.02 23.96 -14.35
N ILE A 485 -12.01 23.14 -13.96
CA ILE A 485 -12.55 23.21 -12.59
C ILE A 485 -11.51 22.85 -11.53
N PHE A 486 -10.51 22.03 -11.86
CA PHE A 486 -9.45 21.64 -10.92
C PHE A 486 -8.56 22.82 -10.55
N ASP A 487 -8.39 23.79 -11.44
CA ASP A 487 -7.68 25.05 -11.17
C ASP A 487 -8.40 25.96 -10.15
N LEU A 488 -9.64 25.59 -9.79
CA LEU A 488 -10.43 26.26 -8.74
C LEU A 488 -10.34 25.55 -7.39
N THR A 489 -9.69 24.40 -7.29
CA THR A 489 -9.55 23.69 -6.01
C THR A 489 -8.44 24.35 -5.18
N PRO A 490 -8.40 24.14 -3.86
CA PRO A 490 -7.29 24.60 -3.04
C PRO A 490 -5.95 23.90 -3.32
N ARG A 491 -5.96 22.81 -4.11
CA ARG A 491 -4.80 22.00 -4.50
C ARG A 491 -4.89 21.62 -5.99
N PRO A 492 -4.72 22.60 -6.89
CA PRO A 492 -4.90 22.37 -8.32
C PRO A 492 -3.89 21.35 -8.89
N GLU A 493 -2.72 21.20 -8.26
CA GLU A 493 -1.70 20.23 -8.65
C GLU A 493 -2.16 18.76 -8.53
N GLU A 494 -3.15 18.47 -7.68
CA GLU A 494 -3.66 17.10 -7.50
C GLU A 494 -4.62 16.71 -8.63
N GLN A 495 -5.16 17.67 -9.40
CA GLN A 495 -6.20 17.45 -10.41
C GLN A 495 -7.42 16.68 -9.87
N LEU A 496 -7.74 16.90 -8.59
CA LEU A 496 -8.84 16.25 -7.88
C LEU A 496 -9.83 17.29 -7.35
N LEU A 497 -11.12 17.04 -7.56
CA LEU A 497 -12.21 17.81 -6.96
C LEU A 497 -12.81 17.01 -5.80
N TYR A 498 -12.49 17.41 -4.57
CA TYR A 498 -12.98 16.74 -3.37
C TYR A 498 -14.42 17.11 -3.05
N TYR A 499 -15.19 16.13 -2.56
CA TYR A 499 -16.57 16.32 -2.15
C TYR A 499 -16.96 15.53 -0.90
N VAL A 500 -18.00 16.00 -0.20
CA VAL A 500 -18.64 15.32 0.94
C VAL A 500 -20.16 15.29 0.73
N LEU A 501 -20.77 14.14 1.02
CA LEU A 501 -22.21 13.93 0.94
C LEU A 501 -22.88 14.20 2.29
N PHE A 502 -24.12 14.68 2.29
CA PHE A 502 -24.87 14.97 3.51
C PHE A 502 -26.28 14.40 3.47
N ASP A 503 -26.75 13.95 4.64
CA ASP A 503 -28.12 13.50 4.84
C ASP A 503 -29.12 14.63 5.15
N ASP A 504 -30.39 14.27 5.24
CA ASP A 504 -31.51 15.17 5.56
C ASP A 504 -31.38 15.83 6.94
N LYS A 505 -30.61 15.23 7.84
CA LYS A 505 -30.24 15.77 9.16
C LYS A 505 -28.92 16.55 9.14
N GLN A 506 -28.38 16.82 7.95
CA GLN A 506 -27.11 17.53 7.72
C GLN A 506 -25.90 16.87 8.38
N ARG A 507 -25.96 15.56 8.59
CA ARG A 507 -24.81 14.76 9.00
C ARG A 507 -24.03 14.39 7.76
N CYS A 508 -22.72 14.56 7.84
CA CYS A 508 -21.82 14.18 6.76
C CYS A 508 -21.77 12.65 6.61
N CYS A 509 -21.70 12.22 5.37
CA CYS A 509 -21.42 10.87 4.92
C CYS A 509 -20.15 10.92 4.04
N PRO A 510 -19.77 9.87 3.28
CA PRO A 510 -18.38 9.70 2.88
C PRO A 510 -17.84 10.87 2.09
N GLN A 511 -16.55 11.05 2.30
CA GLN A 511 -15.74 11.96 1.54
C GLN A 511 -15.03 11.19 0.42
N SER A 512 -15.00 11.77 -0.77
CA SER A 512 -14.21 11.25 -1.89
C SER A 512 -13.75 12.40 -2.78
N SER A 513 -13.26 12.07 -3.97
CA SER A 513 -12.89 13.02 -5.01
C SER A 513 -13.32 12.53 -6.39
N VAL A 514 -13.37 13.46 -7.33
CA VAL A 514 -13.56 13.21 -8.76
C VAL A 514 -12.38 13.78 -9.55
N THR A 515 -12.08 13.19 -10.70
CA THR A 515 -10.98 13.52 -11.61
C THR A 515 -11.52 13.90 -13.00
N ALA A 516 -10.64 14.41 -13.87
CA ALA A 516 -10.97 14.68 -15.27
C ALA A 516 -11.20 13.39 -16.06
N GLU A 517 -12.02 13.47 -17.11
CA GLU A 517 -11.95 12.55 -18.25
C GLU A 517 -10.65 12.85 -19.01
N GLU A 518 -9.79 11.85 -19.23
CA GLU A 518 -8.52 11.99 -19.97
C GLU A 518 -8.73 12.12 -21.48
#